data_AF-A0A952JPH5-F1
#
_entry.id   AF-A0A952JPH5-F1
#
_cell.length_a   1.000
_cell.length_b   1.000
_cell.length_c   1.000
_cell.angle_alpha   90.00
_cell.angle_beta   90.00
_cell.angle_gamma   90.00
#
_symmetry.space_group_name_H-M   'P 1'
#
loop_
_entity.id
_entity.type
_entity.pdbx_description
1 polymer ?
#
loop_
_entity_poly.entity_id
_entity_poly.type
_entity_poly.pdbx_seq_one_letter_code
_entity_poly.pdbx_strand_id
1 'polypeptide(L)'
;MTTTIKKQARFDTRLSIEQKQYFEKAAYLGGFRNLTDFIIHTAKEKAKQIIKENEQIIMSERDGKVFFDAIAHPKKPSKTLKNALKDYNTFVANNSK
;
A
#
# COMPACT_ATOMS: atom_id res chain seq x y z
N MET A 1 2.73 26.83 -13.64
CA MET A 1 2.51 25.39 -13.84
C MET A 1 3.83 24.69 -13.62
N THR A 2 4.02 24.02 -12.49
CA THR A 2 5.27 23.33 -12.17
C THR A 2 5.28 21.96 -12.85
N THR A 3 6.06 21.83 -13.91
CA THR A 3 6.24 20.57 -14.63
C THR A 3 7.00 19.61 -13.74
N THR A 4 6.31 18.63 -13.13
CA THR A 4 6.95 17.55 -12.38
C THR A 4 7.78 16.71 -13.34
N ILE A 5 9.09 16.92 -13.36
CA ILE A 5 10.03 16.07 -14.11
C ILE A 5 9.97 14.67 -13.49
N LYS A 6 9.34 13.72 -14.20
CA LYS A 6 9.36 12.30 -13.83
C LYS A 6 10.80 11.79 -13.99
N LYS A 7 11.51 11.63 -12.88
CA LYS A 7 12.81 10.96 -12.86
C LYS A 7 12.63 9.50 -13.30
N GLN A 8 13.41 9.07 -14.29
CA GLN A 8 13.43 7.70 -14.77
C GLN A 8 14.44 6.87 -13.97
N ALA A 9 14.10 5.62 -13.68
CA ALA A 9 14.99 4.66 -13.03
C ALA A 9 15.03 3.37 -13.87
N ARG A 10 16.18 2.67 -13.83
CA ARG A 10 16.37 1.39 -14.55
C ARG A 10 16.10 0.22 -13.62
N PHE A 11 15.57 -0.85 -14.21
CA PHE A 11 15.44 -2.15 -13.59
C PHE A 11 16.35 -3.12 -14.35
N ASP A 12 17.36 -3.65 -13.66
CA ASP A 12 18.34 -4.57 -14.24
C ASP A 12 18.22 -5.94 -13.56
N THR A 13 18.07 -7.00 -14.35
CA THR A 13 17.94 -8.37 -13.87
C THR A 13 18.63 -9.36 -14.80
N ARG A 14 19.05 -10.51 -14.25
CA ARG A 14 19.58 -11.65 -15.03
C ARG A 14 18.57 -12.79 -14.96
N LEU A 15 18.22 -13.34 -16.12
CA LEU A 15 17.35 -14.50 -16.26
C LEU A 15 18.17 -15.70 -16.73
N SER A 16 17.84 -16.89 -16.24
CA SER A 16 18.29 -18.11 -16.91
C SER A 16 17.68 -18.20 -18.31
N ILE A 17 18.30 -18.99 -19.18
CA ILE A 17 17.78 -19.22 -20.54
C ILE A 17 16.36 -19.80 -20.48
N GLU A 18 16.13 -20.76 -19.57
CA GLU A 18 14.82 -21.39 -19.36
C GLU A 18 13.76 -20.37 -18.91
N GLN A 19 14.09 -19.50 -17.95
CA GLN A 19 13.17 -18.46 -17.49
C GLN A 19 12.82 -17.50 -18.61
N LYS A 20 13.83 -17.07 -19.39
CA LYS A 20 13.63 -16.18 -20.52
C LYS A 20 12.68 -16.80 -21.54
N GLN A 21 12.93 -18.05 -21.96
CA GLN A 21 12.09 -18.75 -22.92
C GLN A 21 10.66 -18.93 -22.41
N TYR A 22 10.50 -19.29 -21.13
CA TYR A 22 9.19 -19.45 -20.51
C TYR A 22 8.39 -18.14 -20.50
N PHE A 23 9.04 -17.03 -20.10
CA PHE A 23 8.39 -15.73 -20.09
C PHE A 23 8.13 -15.17 -21.48
N GLU A 24 8.99 -15.42 -22.47
CA GLU A 24 8.75 -15.05 -23.87
C GLU A 24 7.53 -15.79 -24.43
N LYS A 25 7.40 -17.08 -24.12
CA LYS A 25 6.20 -17.86 -24.48
C LYS A 25 4.95 -17.28 -23.83
N ALA A 26 5.01 -16.94 -22.53
CA ALA A 26 3.89 -16.32 -21.83
C ALA A 26 3.53 -14.94 -22.40
N ALA A 27 4.53 -14.13 -22.75
CA ALA A 27 4.35 -12.82 -23.37
C ALA A 27 3.65 -12.94 -24.73
N TYR A 28 4.08 -13.90 -25.56
CA TYR A 28 3.45 -14.18 -26.86
C TYR A 28 1.99 -14.59 -26.71
N LEU A 29 1.71 -15.58 -25.84
CA LEU A 29 0.35 -16.09 -25.62
C LEU A 29 -0.57 -15.04 -24.97
N GLY A 30 -0.02 -14.19 -24.11
CA GLY A 30 -0.75 -13.11 -23.45
C GLY A 30 -0.96 -11.86 -24.30
N GLY A 31 -0.46 -11.83 -25.55
CA GLY A 31 -0.61 -10.69 -26.45
C GLY A 31 0.25 -9.47 -26.11
N PHE A 32 1.35 -9.66 -25.36
CA PHE A 32 2.28 -8.59 -25.01
C PHE A 32 3.22 -8.26 -26.17
N ARG A 33 3.65 -7.01 -26.26
CA ARG A 33 4.51 -6.56 -27.37
C ARG A 33 5.90 -7.19 -27.34
N ASN A 34 6.42 -7.44 -26.15
CA ASN A 34 7.72 -8.06 -25.90
C ASN A 34 7.84 -8.51 -24.44
N LEU A 35 8.95 -9.19 -24.12
CA LEU A 35 9.26 -9.68 -22.78
C LEU A 35 9.28 -8.56 -21.72
N THR A 36 9.83 -7.40 -22.05
CA THR A 36 9.91 -6.27 -21.10
C THR A 36 8.53 -5.75 -20.74
N ASP A 37 7.66 -5.56 -21.74
CA ASP A 37 6.27 -5.15 -21.54
C ASP A 37 5.52 -6.15 -20.65
N PHE A 38 5.68 -7.44 -20.91
CA PHE A 38 5.13 -8.51 -20.08
C PHE A 38 5.61 -8.45 -18.63
N ILE A 39 6.93 -8.35 -18.39
CA ILE A 39 7.51 -8.33 -17.04
C ILE A 39 7.02 -7.10 -16.28
N ILE A 40 7.09 -5.91 -16.88
CA ILE A 40 6.69 -4.66 -16.21
C ILE A 40 5.19 -4.66 -15.90
N HIS A 41 4.35 -5.11 -16.84
CA HIS A 41 2.92 -5.20 -16.62
C HIS A 41 2.59 -6.17 -15.48
N THR A 42 3.14 -7.39 -15.54
CA THR A 42 2.86 -8.43 -14.55
C THR A 42 3.37 -8.04 -13.15
N ALA A 43 4.58 -7.47 -13.06
CA ALA A 43 5.13 -6.99 -11.81
C ALA A 43 4.28 -5.85 -11.22
N LYS A 44 3.79 -4.93 -12.06
CA LYS A 44 2.91 -3.84 -11.64
C LYS A 44 1.58 -4.34 -11.10
N GLU A 45 0.94 -5.28 -11.78
CA GLU A 45 -0.33 -5.85 -11.31
C GLU A 45 -0.16 -6.61 -9.99
N LYS A 46 0.91 -7.40 -9.86
CA LYS A 46 1.19 -8.10 -8.61
C LYS A 46 1.54 -7.13 -7.48
N ALA A 47 2.30 -6.07 -7.76
CA ALA A 47 2.61 -5.04 -6.79
C ALA A 47 1.34 -4.33 -6.29
N LYS A 48 0.43 -3.95 -7.19
CA LYS A 48 -0.87 -3.37 -6.80
C LYS A 48 -1.66 -4.29 -5.89
N GLN A 49 -1.71 -5.58 -6.21
CA GLN A 49 -2.41 -6.57 -5.39
C GLN A 49 -1.80 -6.63 -3.99
N ILE A 50 -0.47 -6.75 -3.88
CA ILE A 50 0.23 -6.82 -2.59
C ILE A 50 -0.03 -5.54 -1.78
N ILE A 51 0.13 -4.37 -2.38
CA ILE A 51 -0.10 -3.09 -1.70
C ILE A 51 -1.55 -3.01 -1.21
N LYS A 52 -2.52 -3.31 -2.07
CA LYS A 52 -3.93 -3.31 -1.71
C LYS A 52 -4.22 -4.27 -0.54
N GLU A 53 -3.70 -5.49 -0.59
CA GLU A 53 -3.90 -6.49 0.46
C GLU A 53 -3.31 -6.04 1.81
N ASN A 54 -2.22 -5.27 1.82
CA ASN A 54 -1.56 -4.84 3.05
C ASN A 54 -2.07 -3.48 3.58
N GLU A 55 -2.52 -2.58 2.70
CA GLU A 55 -2.98 -1.23 3.07
C GLU A 55 -4.50 -1.15 3.31
N GLN A 56 -5.25 -2.20 2.99
CA GLN A 56 -6.68 -2.24 3.29
C GLN A 56 -6.92 -2.42 4.80
N ILE A 57 -7.34 -1.34 5.46
CA ILE A 57 -7.71 -1.33 6.89
C ILE A 57 -9.03 -2.07 7.14
N ILE A 58 -9.93 -2.09 6.16
CA ILE A 58 -11.23 -2.74 6.24
C ILE A 58 -11.20 -3.96 5.32
N MET A 59 -10.79 -5.10 5.86
CA MET A 59 -10.69 -6.35 5.09
C MET A 59 -11.92 -7.25 5.28
N SER A 60 -12.59 -7.16 6.44
CA SER A 60 -13.77 -7.98 6.73
C SER A 60 -15.06 -7.17 6.85
N GLU A 61 -16.20 -7.82 6.62
CA GLU A 61 -17.52 -7.25 6.88
C GLU A 61 -17.68 -6.79 8.33
N ARG A 62 -17.06 -7.52 9.28
CA ARG A 62 -16.99 -7.15 10.69
C ARG A 62 -16.28 -5.81 10.88
N ASP A 63 -15.12 -5.62 10.25
CA ASP A 63 -14.35 -4.38 10.36
C ASP A 63 -15.14 -3.21 9.78
N GLY A 64 -15.82 -3.43 8.65
CA GLY A 64 -16.69 -2.44 8.02
C GLY A 64 -17.83 -2.02 8.93
N LYS A 65 -18.47 -2.99 9.61
CA LYS A 65 -19.52 -2.72 10.60
C LYS A 65 -18.99 -1.92 11.80
N VAL A 66 -17.85 -2.32 12.36
CA VAL A 66 -17.23 -1.61 13.50
C VAL A 66 -16.86 -0.18 13.11
N PHE A 67 -16.28 0.02 11.93
CA PHE A 67 -15.93 1.33 11.41
C PHE A 67 -17.17 2.21 11.17
N PHE A 68 -18.19 1.66 10.51
CA PHE A 68 -19.44 2.37 10.26
C PHE A 68 -20.13 2.78 11.57
N ASP A 69 -20.25 1.86 12.54
CA ASP A 69 -20.83 2.15 13.85
C ASP A 69 -20.03 3.23 14.60
N ALA A 70 -18.70 3.23 14.49
CA ALA A 70 -17.87 4.26 15.11
C ALA A 70 -18.12 5.66 14.53
N ILE A 71 -18.43 5.78 13.23
CA ILE A 71 -18.76 7.05 12.56
C ILE A 71 -20.21 7.45 12.82
N ALA A 72 -21.16 6.53 12.64
CA ALA A 72 -22.59 6.80 12.76
C ALA A 72 -23.01 7.02 14.23
N HIS A 73 -22.35 6.34 15.17
CA HIS A 73 -22.66 6.36 16.59
C HIS A 73 -21.41 6.66 17.43
N PRO A 74 -20.87 7.90 17.37
CA PRO A 74 -19.63 8.24 18.04
C PRO A 74 -19.77 8.09 19.55
N LYS A 75 -18.93 7.22 20.14
CA LYS A 75 -18.93 6.98 21.58
C LYS A 75 -18.13 8.07 22.30
N LYS A 76 -18.59 8.46 23.49
CA LYS A 76 -17.84 9.39 24.35
C LYS A 76 -16.49 8.76 24.75
N PRO A 77 -15.41 9.55 24.84
CA PRO A 77 -14.09 9.03 25.21
C PRO A 77 -14.10 8.42 26.61
N SER A 78 -13.40 7.29 26.76
CA SER A 78 -13.29 6.56 28.03
C SER A 78 -12.49 7.35 29.07
N LYS A 79 -12.66 7.01 30.36
CA LYS A 79 -11.86 7.62 31.45
C LYS A 79 -10.36 7.44 31.21
N THR A 80 -9.95 6.26 30.73
CA THR A 80 -8.55 5.97 30.38
C THR A 80 -8.04 6.88 29.27
N LEU A 81 -8.83 7.11 28.22
CA LEU A 81 -8.44 8.01 27.11
C LEU A 81 -8.27 9.46 27.59
N LYS A 82 -9.17 9.93 28.47
CA LYS A 82 -9.09 11.27 29.08
C LYS A 82 -7.85 11.43 29.97
N ASN A 83 -7.51 10.40 30.73
CA ASN A 83 -6.31 10.40 31.57
C ASN A 83 -5.04 10.42 30.71
N ALA A 84 -4.96 9.61 29.66
CA ALA A 84 -3.83 9.60 28.73
C ALA A 84 -3.60 10.97 28.07
N LEU A 85 -4.68 11.68 27.70
CA LEU A 85 -4.58 13.06 27.20
C LEU A 85 -4.01 14.02 28.26
N LYS A 86 -4.42 13.89 29.52
CA LYS A 86 -3.90 14.69 30.63
C LYS A 86 -2.41 14.43 30.86
N ASP A 87 -1.99 13.16 30.78
CA ASP A 87 -0.59 12.76 30.94
C ASP A 87 0.27 13.33 29.81
N TYR A 88 -0.21 13.23 28.56
CA TYR A 88 0.45 13.84 27.40
C TYR A 88 0.60 15.36 27.54
N ASN A 89 -0.47 16.07 27.93
CA ASN A 89 -0.42 17.52 28.12
C ASN A 89 0.59 17.93 29.20
N THR A 90 0.65 17.15 30.29
CA THR A 90 1.64 17.35 31.36
C THR A 90 3.07 17.13 30.84
N PHE A 91 3.29 16.07 30.07
CA PHE A 91 4.58 15.78 29.45
C PHE A 91 5.05 16.90 28.50
N VAL A 92 4.16 17.40 27.63
CA VAL A 92 4.48 18.49 26.70
C VAL A 92 4.77 19.80 27.44
N ALA A 93 3.98 20.13 28.46
CA ALA A 93 4.17 21.33 29.27
C ALA A 93 5.51 21.31 30.04
N ASN A 94 5.94 20.14 30.52
CA ASN A 94 7.20 19.98 31.23
C ASN A 94 8.43 20.01 30.31
N ASN A 95 8.31 19.60 29.04
CA ASN A 95 9.40 19.64 28.05
C ASN A 95 9.49 20.96 27.27
N SER A 96 8.57 21.90 27.50
CA SER A 96 8.58 23.23 26.89
C SER A 96 9.16 24.32 27.81
N LYS A 97 9.85 23.91 28.90
CA LYS A 97 10.65 24.76 29.79
C LYS A 97 12.11 24.39 29.67
#